data_AF-A0A6P1IKQ4-F1
#
_entry.id   AF-A0A6P1IKQ4-F1
#
_cell.length_a   1.000
_cell.length_b   1.000
_cell.length_c   1.000
_cell.angle_alpha   90.00
_cell.angle_beta   90.00
_cell.angle_gamma   90.00
#
_symmetry.space_group_name_H-M   'P 1'
#
loop_
_entity.id
_entity.type
_entity.pdbx_description
1 polymer ?
#
loop_
_entity_poly.entity_id
_entity_poly.type
_entity_poly.pdbx_seq_one_letter_code
_entity_poly.pdbx_strand_id
1 'polypeptide(L)'
;MLDFPHRSLTLRYNYDQLARWLLKISFNSARTDGVHSPIFEEYIPYMLGRASTPSRSKLAMLSYLAAPEKLKTSDEAMDVSNPFIVRISYGLHNDYYTMRIVGFGPLFFFLLIFRNDILPGHAAAAIRRVLKDQPGATEMKPAQTYARLFSGPSTWLDLYKVQIARTQYAMRDWNS
;
A
#
# COMPACT_ATOMS: atom_id res chain seq x y z
N MET A 1 -18.17 17.29 4.85
CA MET A 1 -17.08 16.39 4.42
C MET A 1 -17.43 15.02 4.99
N LEU A 2 -17.51 13.96 4.19
CA LEU A 2 -18.02 12.65 4.64
C LEU A 2 -16.96 11.98 5.55
N ASP A 3 -17.17 12.06 6.86
CA ASP A 3 -16.42 11.29 7.86
C ASP A 3 -16.82 9.81 7.78
N PHE A 4 -15.84 8.92 7.69
CA PHE A 4 -16.04 7.46 7.66
C PHE A 4 -15.59 6.85 9.01
N PRO A 5 -16.47 6.77 10.02
CA PRO A 5 -16.20 6.07 11.28
C PRO A 5 -16.34 4.54 11.15
N HIS A 6 -16.64 4.03 9.96
CA HIS A 6 -16.84 2.60 9.72
C HIS A 6 -15.54 1.82 9.95
N ARG A 7 -15.54 1.00 11.01
CA ARG A 7 -14.43 0.11 11.37
C ARG A 7 -14.42 -1.21 10.61
N SER A 8 -15.27 -1.35 9.60
CA SER A 8 -15.26 -2.52 8.73
C SER A 8 -15.66 -2.15 7.31
N LEU A 9 -15.13 -2.91 6.35
CA LEU A 9 -15.38 -2.74 4.93
C LEU A 9 -15.39 -4.10 4.25
N THR A 10 -16.36 -4.35 3.38
CA THR A 10 -16.33 -5.49 2.47
C THR A 10 -15.96 -4.99 1.09
N LEU A 11 -14.78 -5.40 0.61
CA LEU A 11 -14.30 -5.10 -0.73
C LEU A 11 -14.64 -6.26 -1.66
N ARG A 12 -15.33 -5.99 -2.78
CA ARG A 12 -15.45 -6.93 -3.89
C ARG A 12 -14.49 -6.50 -4.99
N TYR A 13 -13.67 -7.42 -5.50
CA TYR A 13 -12.60 -7.08 -6.43
C TYR A 13 -12.29 -8.22 -7.41
N ASN A 14 -11.72 -7.86 -8.55
CA ASN A 14 -10.98 -8.78 -9.41
C ASN A 14 -9.49 -8.57 -9.14
N TYR A 15 -8.78 -9.62 -8.73
CA TYR A 15 -7.38 -9.52 -8.31
C TYR A 15 -6.50 -8.89 -9.39
N ASP A 16 -6.55 -9.39 -10.63
CA ASP A 16 -5.70 -8.90 -11.70
C ASP A 16 -6.02 -7.45 -12.10
N GLN A 17 -7.30 -7.09 -12.15
CA GLN A 17 -7.69 -5.72 -12.45
C GLN A 17 -7.17 -4.75 -11.38
N LEU A 18 -7.34 -5.09 -10.11
CA LEU A 18 -6.87 -4.29 -8.98
C LEU A 18 -5.34 -4.18 -8.97
N ALA A 19 -4.63 -5.32 -9.07
CA ALA A 19 -3.17 -5.35 -9.07
C ALA A 19 -2.59 -4.53 -10.24
N ARG A 20 -3.14 -4.65 -11.45
CA ARG A 20 -2.72 -3.83 -12.60
C ARG A 20 -2.93 -2.34 -12.35
N TRP A 21 -4.04 -1.93 -11.76
CA TRP A 21 -4.30 -0.52 -11.45
C TRP A 21 -3.36 0.02 -10.39
N LEU A 22 -3.16 -0.71 -9.29
CA LEU A 22 -2.25 -0.28 -8.22
C LEU A 22 -0.79 -0.21 -8.69
N LEU A 23 -0.35 -1.15 -9.55
CA LEU A 23 0.96 -1.10 -10.19
C LEU A 23 1.11 0.11 -11.11
N LYS A 24 0.10 0.42 -11.94
CA LYS A 24 0.12 1.62 -12.80
C LYS A 24 0.23 2.91 -11.99
N ILE A 25 -0.55 3.03 -10.91
CA ILE A 25 -0.49 4.16 -9.99
C ILE A 25 0.93 4.28 -9.40
N SER A 26 1.48 3.16 -8.93
CA SER A 26 2.82 3.10 -8.34
C SER A 26 3.93 3.44 -9.33
N PHE A 27 3.81 2.97 -10.57
CA PHE A 27 4.73 3.22 -11.69
C PHE A 27 4.73 4.69 -12.10
N ASN A 28 3.54 5.27 -12.30
CA ASN A 28 3.40 6.68 -12.66
C ASN A 28 3.97 7.60 -11.58
N SER A 29 3.71 7.30 -10.31
CA SER A 29 4.31 8.03 -9.19
C SER A 29 5.83 7.85 -9.09
N ALA A 30 6.36 6.65 -9.38
CA ALA A 30 7.81 6.45 -9.35
C ALA A 30 8.53 7.19 -10.50
N ARG A 31 7.89 7.30 -11.67
CA ARG A 31 8.43 8.05 -12.82
C ARG A 31 8.55 9.55 -12.55
N THR A 32 7.60 10.14 -11.83
CA THR A 32 7.64 11.58 -11.49
C THR A 32 8.72 11.92 -10.47
N ASP A 33 9.09 10.97 -9.62
CA ASP A 33 10.11 11.17 -8.58
C ASP A 33 11.56 11.09 -9.12
N GLY A 34 11.77 10.90 -10.43
CA GLY A 34 13.10 10.71 -11.05
C GLY A 34 13.78 9.38 -10.69
N VAL A 35 13.30 8.69 -9.66
CA VAL A 35 13.67 7.34 -9.25
C VAL A 35 12.87 6.35 -10.09
N HIS A 36 13.12 6.33 -11.41
CA HIS A 36 12.59 5.27 -12.26
C HIS A 36 13.25 3.96 -11.82
N SER A 37 12.58 3.23 -10.93
CA SER A 37 13.09 1.95 -10.46
C SER A 37 12.88 0.91 -11.57
N PRO A 38 13.95 0.28 -12.09
CA PRO A 38 13.85 -0.79 -13.08
C PRO A 38 12.96 -1.95 -12.62
N ILE A 39 12.67 -2.01 -11.31
CA ILE A 39 11.78 -3.00 -10.70
C ILE A 39 10.38 -3.02 -11.33
N PHE A 40 9.89 -1.91 -11.90
CA PHE A 40 8.56 -1.90 -12.52
C PHE A 40 8.56 -2.33 -13.99
N GLU A 41 9.71 -2.32 -14.67
CA GLU A 41 9.79 -2.59 -16.10
C GLU A 41 9.32 -4.01 -16.43
N GLU A 42 9.67 -4.98 -15.60
CA GLU A 42 9.22 -6.37 -15.75
C GLU A 42 7.69 -6.53 -15.66
N TYR A 43 7.00 -5.60 -14.99
CA TYR A 43 5.54 -5.63 -14.83
C TYR A 43 4.80 -4.89 -15.94
N ILE A 44 5.48 -4.18 -16.86
CA ILE A 44 4.82 -3.45 -17.94
C ILE A 44 3.89 -4.35 -18.78
N PRO A 45 4.31 -5.54 -19.25
CA PRO A 45 3.43 -6.44 -19.98
C PRO A 45 2.18 -6.83 -19.17
N TYR A 46 2.35 -7.12 -17.88
CA TYR A 46 1.23 -7.46 -16.98
C TYR A 46 0.29 -6.26 -16.78
N MET A 47 0.82 -5.07 -16.51
CA MET A 47 0.05 -3.83 -16.38
C MET A 47 -0.81 -3.56 -17.62
N LEU A 48 -0.30 -3.88 -18.81
CA LEU A 48 -1.01 -3.74 -20.08
C LEU A 48 -1.97 -4.90 -20.40
N GLY A 49 -2.09 -5.90 -19.53
CA GLY A 49 -2.94 -7.07 -19.75
C GLY A 49 -2.40 -8.07 -20.78
N ARG A 50 -1.10 -7.99 -21.10
CA ARG A 50 -0.42 -8.81 -22.11
C ARG A 50 0.37 -9.98 -21.50
N ALA A 51 0.43 -10.08 -20.18
CA ALA A 51 1.07 -11.18 -19.46
C ALA A 51 0.16 -11.72 -18.36
N SER A 52 0.47 -12.93 -17.89
CA SER A 52 -0.22 -13.60 -16.80
C SER A 52 0.04 -12.92 -15.45
N THR A 53 -0.80 -13.27 -14.47
CA THR A 53 -0.65 -12.86 -13.07
C THR A 53 0.75 -13.22 -12.56
N PRO A 54 1.52 -12.26 -12.00
CA PRO A 54 2.80 -12.55 -11.41
C PRO A 54 2.67 -13.57 -10.28
N SER A 55 3.69 -14.41 -10.10
CA SER A 55 3.73 -15.30 -8.95
C SER A 55 3.76 -14.50 -7.65
N ARG A 56 3.32 -15.13 -6.56
CA ARG A 56 3.37 -14.56 -5.21
C ARG A 56 4.79 -14.15 -4.77
N SER A 57 5.82 -14.78 -5.32
CA SER A 57 7.23 -14.45 -5.07
C SER A 57 7.75 -13.27 -5.88
N LYS A 58 6.96 -12.77 -6.84
CA LYS A 58 7.23 -11.55 -7.61
C LYS A 58 6.40 -10.38 -7.08
N LEU A 59 5.10 -10.60 -6.91
CA LEU A 59 4.17 -9.60 -6.42
C LEU A 59 3.26 -10.19 -5.35
N ALA A 60 3.21 -9.52 -4.20
CA ALA A 60 2.18 -9.75 -3.20
C ALA A 60 1.40 -8.47 -2.91
N MET A 61 0.10 -8.61 -2.70
CA MET A 61 -0.81 -7.51 -2.40
C MET A 61 -1.46 -7.75 -1.05
N LEU A 62 -1.28 -6.81 -0.14
CA LEU A 62 -1.96 -6.78 1.16
C LEU A 62 -2.93 -5.60 1.18
N SER A 63 -4.02 -5.74 1.92
CA SER A 63 -4.99 -4.68 2.15
C SER A 63 -5.14 -4.40 3.64
N TYR A 64 -5.49 -3.17 3.96
CA TYR A 64 -5.64 -2.70 5.33
C TYR A 64 -6.65 -1.57 5.41
N LEU A 65 -7.49 -1.61 6.43
CA LEU A 65 -8.40 -0.52 6.74
C LEU A 65 -7.81 0.27 7.91
N ALA A 66 -7.48 1.54 7.67
CA ALA A 66 -6.93 2.43 8.67
C ALA A 66 -7.93 2.71 9.79
N ALA A 67 -7.43 2.78 11.02
CA ALA A 67 -8.18 3.35 12.13
C ALA A 67 -8.51 4.82 11.81
N PRO A 68 -9.73 5.28 12.15
CA PRO A 68 -10.05 6.71 12.14
C PRO A 68 -9.06 7.51 13.00
N GLU A 69 -8.55 8.63 12.45
CA GLU A 69 -7.60 9.54 13.14
C GLU A 69 -8.36 10.62 13.91
N LYS A 70 -8.03 10.84 15.20
CA LYS A 70 -8.67 11.89 15.98
C LYS A 70 -8.18 13.27 15.56
N LEU A 71 -9.10 14.19 15.27
CA LEU A 71 -8.74 15.57 14.94
C LEU A 71 -8.47 16.33 16.25
N LYS A 72 -7.27 16.90 16.42
CA LYS A 72 -6.84 17.54 17.68
C LYS A 72 -7.57 18.86 18.02
N THR A 73 -8.62 19.25 17.29
CA THR A 73 -9.07 20.65 17.20
C THR A 73 -10.57 20.91 17.45
N SER A 74 -11.39 19.97 17.92
CA SER A 74 -12.79 20.30 18.24
C SER A 74 -13.37 19.55 19.43
N ASP A 75 -13.90 20.28 20.41
CA ASP A 75 -14.66 19.79 21.57
C ASP A 75 -16.09 19.28 21.23
N GLU A 76 -16.38 18.97 19.95
CA GLU A 76 -17.71 18.50 19.52
C GLU A 76 -17.67 17.19 18.74
N ALA A 77 -18.80 16.49 18.76
CA ALA A 77 -19.03 15.05 18.53
C ALA A 77 -18.67 14.45 17.15
N MET A 78 -17.87 15.09 16.32
CA MET A 78 -17.28 14.51 15.10
C MET A 78 -15.75 14.56 15.18
N ASP A 79 -15.22 13.80 16.15
CA ASP A 79 -13.86 13.93 16.65
C ASP A 79 -12.84 13.02 15.91
N VAL A 80 -13.23 12.44 14.76
CA VAL A 80 -12.41 11.45 14.06
C VAL A 80 -12.60 11.51 12.55
N SER A 81 -11.50 11.65 11.80
CA SER A 81 -11.52 11.81 10.34
C SER A 81 -10.62 10.80 9.62
N ASN A 82 -11.08 10.37 8.45
CA ASN A 82 -10.27 9.70 7.44
C ASN A 82 -10.47 10.45 6.11
N PRO A 83 -9.58 11.39 5.75
CA PRO A 83 -9.77 12.20 4.55
C PRO A 83 -9.78 11.31 3.30
N PHE A 84 -10.84 11.44 2.50
CA PHE A 84 -11.05 10.71 1.25
C PHE A 84 -10.13 11.24 0.13
N ILE A 85 -8.82 11.05 0.31
CA ILE A 85 -7.76 11.48 -0.61
C ILE A 85 -6.95 10.26 -1.02
N VAL A 86 -6.50 10.25 -2.28
CA VAL A 86 -5.56 9.23 -2.77
C VAL A 86 -4.16 9.54 -2.26
N ARG A 87 -3.53 8.56 -1.62
CA ARG A 87 -2.16 8.67 -1.11
C ARG A 87 -1.27 7.64 -1.79
N ILE A 88 -0.06 8.05 -2.14
CA ILE A 88 0.98 7.14 -2.64
C ILE A 88 2.21 7.35 -1.77
N SER A 89 2.74 6.26 -1.22
CA SER A 89 3.94 6.28 -0.37
C SER A 89 4.82 5.05 -0.59
N TYR A 90 6.03 5.15 -0.07
CA TYR A 90 6.94 4.02 0.10
C TYR A 90 6.81 3.46 1.52
N GLY A 91 6.88 2.13 1.65
CA GLY A 91 7.10 1.50 2.95
C GLY A 91 8.56 1.62 3.39
N LEU A 92 8.87 1.00 4.53
CA LEU A 92 10.25 0.92 5.01
C LEU A 92 11.13 0.18 4.00
N HIS A 93 12.39 0.61 3.90
CA HIS A 93 13.38 -0.06 3.07
C HIS A 93 13.53 -1.53 3.48
N ASN A 94 13.67 -2.41 2.48
CA ASN A 94 13.84 -3.84 2.70
C ASN A 94 14.71 -4.43 1.59
N ASP A 95 15.64 -5.31 1.95
CA ASP A 95 16.60 -5.89 1.00
C ASP A 95 15.94 -6.84 -0.02
N TYR A 96 14.78 -7.39 0.31
CA TYR A 96 14.07 -8.41 -0.45
C TYR A 96 13.00 -7.86 -1.39
N TYR A 97 12.40 -6.71 -1.06
CA TYR A 97 11.28 -6.14 -1.81
C TYR A 97 11.21 -4.63 -1.67
N THR A 98 10.65 -3.99 -2.70
CA THR A 98 10.16 -2.62 -2.59
C THR A 98 8.70 -2.65 -2.15
N MET A 99 8.36 -1.92 -1.08
CA MET A 99 6.99 -1.73 -0.64
C MET A 99 6.41 -0.45 -1.21
N ARG A 100 5.35 -0.55 -1.99
CA ARG A 100 4.52 0.59 -2.41
C ARG A 100 3.22 0.56 -1.64
N ILE A 101 2.80 1.73 -1.18
CA ILE A 101 1.57 1.89 -0.42
C ILE A 101 0.66 2.81 -1.23
N VAL A 102 -0.54 2.36 -1.52
CA VAL A 102 -1.57 3.13 -2.23
C VAL A 102 -2.82 3.17 -1.35
N GLY A 103 -3.21 4.37 -0.92
CA GLY A 103 -4.39 4.61 -0.09
C GLY A 103 -5.52 5.29 -0.87
N PHE A 104 -6.76 4.85 -0.65
CA PHE A 104 -8.00 5.50 -1.09
C PHE A 104 -8.85 5.79 0.14
N GLY A 105 -8.77 7.02 0.67
CA GLY A 105 -9.36 7.32 1.98
C GLY A 105 -8.74 6.43 3.07
N PRO A 106 -9.55 5.67 3.84
CA PRO A 106 -9.04 4.76 4.87
C PRO A 106 -8.58 3.40 4.34
N LEU A 107 -8.81 3.06 3.07
CA LEU A 107 -8.43 1.77 2.50
C LEU A 107 -7.02 1.85 1.92
N PHE A 108 -6.09 1.07 2.46
CA PHE A 108 -4.71 1.02 2.05
C PHE A 108 -4.37 -0.33 1.42
N PHE A 109 -3.55 -0.28 0.38
CA PHE A 109 -2.96 -1.44 -0.28
C PHE A 109 -1.44 -1.38 -0.17
N PHE A 110 -0.83 -2.46 0.30
CA PHE A 110 0.62 -2.65 0.27
C PHE A 110 0.96 -3.60 -0.88
N LEU A 111 1.71 -3.10 -1.84
CA LEU A 111 2.32 -3.91 -2.89
C LEU A 111 3.76 -4.22 -2.49
N LEU A 112 4.04 -5.50 -2.26
CA LEU A 112 5.40 -6.00 -2.07
C LEU A 112 5.89 -6.47 -3.44
N ILE A 113 6.78 -5.70 -4.03
CA ILE A 113 7.40 -5.99 -5.33
C ILE A 113 8.77 -6.57 -5.02
N PHE A 114 8.89 -7.88 -5.16
CA PHE A 114 10.09 -8.62 -4.80
C PHE A 114 11.16 -8.49 -5.87
N ARG A 115 12.42 -8.64 -5.45
CA ARG A 115 13.54 -8.77 -6.38
C ARG A 115 13.49 -10.11 -7.12
N ASN A 116 14.01 -10.13 -8.36
CA ASN A 116 13.95 -11.28 -9.26
C ASN A 116 14.58 -12.57 -8.73
N ASP A 117 15.55 -12.44 -7.82
CA ASP A 117 16.35 -13.54 -7.26
C ASP A 117 15.77 -14.14 -5.96
N ILE A 118 14.61 -13.66 -5.50
CA ILE A 118 14.06 -14.15 -4.24
C ILE A 118 13.49 -15.57 -4.37
N LEU A 119 13.86 -16.43 -3.41
CA LEU A 119 13.23 -17.74 -3.30
C LEU A 119 11.79 -17.62 -2.77
N PRO A 120 10.85 -18.46 -3.26
CA PRO A 120 9.45 -18.42 -2.81
C PRO A 120 9.27 -18.53 -1.28
N GLY A 121 10.12 -19.29 -0.61
CA GLY A 121 10.11 -19.42 0.86
C GLY A 121 10.45 -18.11 1.58
N HIS A 122 11.42 -17.34 1.08
CA HIS A 122 11.78 -16.04 1.63
C HIS A 122 10.70 -15.00 1.37
N ALA A 123 10.10 -14.98 0.17
CA ALA A 123 8.95 -14.13 -0.12
C ALA A 123 7.77 -14.44 0.83
N ALA A 124 7.48 -15.72 1.06
CA ALA A 124 6.44 -16.13 2.01
C ALA A 124 6.74 -15.68 3.45
N ALA A 125 8.01 -15.76 3.88
CA ALA A 125 8.43 -15.29 5.20
C ALA A 125 8.31 -13.77 5.33
N ALA A 126 8.72 -13.02 4.30
CA ALA A 126 8.58 -11.57 4.25
C ALA A 126 7.12 -11.12 4.33
N ILE A 127 6.21 -11.75 3.57
CA ILE A 127 4.77 -11.48 3.64
C ILE A 127 4.23 -11.73 5.05
N ARG A 128 4.59 -12.87 5.66
CA ARG A 128 4.18 -13.18 7.05
C ARG A 128 4.68 -12.14 8.05
N ARG A 129 5.90 -11.65 7.87
CA ARG A 129 6.48 -10.60 8.71
C ARG A 129 5.67 -9.30 8.59
N VAL A 130 5.35 -8.86 7.37
CA VAL A 130 4.52 -7.65 7.19
C VAL A 130 3.14 -7.82 7.81
N LEU A 131 2.49 -8.98 7.66
CA LEU A 131 1.21 -9.26 8.31
C LEU A 131 1.29 -9.25 9.84
N LYS A 132 2.42 -9.71 10.41
CA LYS A 132 2.67 -9.67 11.86
C LYS A 132 2.90 -8.23 12.34
N ASP A 133 3.70 -7.47 11.59
CA ASP A 133 4.07 -6.09 11.93
C ASP A 133 2.91 -5.11 11.68
N GLN A 134 1.94 -5.48 10.86
CA GLN A 134 0.74 -4.71 10.56
C GLN A 134 -0.55 -5.48 10.93
N PRO A 135 -0.89 -5.61 12.24
CA PRO A 135 -2.07 -6.33 12.69
C PRO A 135 -3.36 -5.78 12.06
N GLY A 136 -4.18 -6.65 11.46
CA GLY A 136 -5.38 -6.26 10.71
C GLY A 136 -5.18 -6.18 9.20
N ALA A 137 -3.93 -6.25 8.72
CA ALA A 137 -3.67 -6.43 7.29
C ALA A 137 -4.13 -7.81 6.83
N THR A 138 -4.66 -7.87 5.61
CA THR A 138 -5.12 -9.11 4.97
C THR A 138 -4.45 -9.28 3.62
N GLU A 139 -3.82 -10.44 3.41
CA GLU A 139 -3.28 -10.80 2.09
C GLU A 139 -4.42 -11.04 1.11
N MET A 140 -4.34 -10.39 -0.05
CA MET A 140 -5.25 -10.57 -1.17
C MET A 140 -4.69 -11.62 -2.11
N LYS A 141 -5.49 -12.63 -2.47
CA LYS A 141 -5.05 -13.75 -3.31
C LYS A 141 -5.82 -13.80 -4.64
N PRO A 142 -5.22 -14.29 -5.74
CA PRO A 142 -5.89 -14.35 -7.05
C PRO A 142 -7.23 -15.09 -7.05
N ALA A 143 -7.36 -16.15 -6.24
CA ALA A 143 -8.59 -16.94 -6.14
C ALA A 143 -9.71 -16.27 -5.33
N GLN A 144 -9.45 -15.13 -4.69
CA GLN A 144 -10.43 -14.43 -3.85
C GLN A 144 -11.11 -13.29 -4.64
N THR A 145 -12.43 -13.21 -4.52
CA THR A 145 -13.24 -12.17 -5.17
C THR A 145 -13.80 -11.14 -4.18
N TYR A 146 -13.62 -11.39 -2.88
CA TYR A 146 -13.99 -10.46 -1.82
C TYR A 146 -13.00 -10.52 -0.65
N ALA A 147 -12.90 -9.43 0.09
CA ALA A 147 -12.16 -9.35 1.35
C ALA A 147 -13.00 -8.56 2.36
N ARG A 148 -13.17 -9.12 3.55
CA ARG A 148 -13.76 -8.41 4.68
C ARG A 148 -12.64 -7.88 5.55
N LEU A 149 -12.56 -6.57 5.67
CA LEU A 149 -11.55 -5.86 6.43
C LEU A 149 -12.18 -5.28 7.68
N PHE A 150 -11.43 -5.33 8.76
CA PHE A 150 -11.71 -4.59 10.00
C PHE A 150 -10.59 -3.58 10.19
N SER A 151 -10.91 -2.43 10.78
CA SER A 151 -9.89 -1.40 11.02
C SER A 151 -8.81 -1.99 11.91
N GLY A 152 -7.56 -1.96 11.45
CA GLY A 152 -6.43 -2.26 12.32
C GLY A 152 -6.15 -1.09 13.26
N PRO A 153 -5.10 -1.19 14.11
CA PRO A 153 -4.79 -0.17 15.11
C PRO A 153 -4.12 1.09 14.55
N SER A 154 -3.51 1.02 13.37
CA SER A 154 -2.78 2.12 12.73
C SER A 154 -3.72 3.05 11.98
N THR A 155 -3.48 4.35 12.09
CA THR A 155 -4.21 5.37 11.34
C THR A 155 -3.53 5.65 10.00
N TRP A 156 -4.14 6.51 9.17
CA TRP A 156 -3.53 6.91 7.91
C TRP A 156 -2.19 7.66 8.12
N LEU A 157 -2.02 8.37 9.24
CA LEU A 157 -0.77 9.06 9.58
C LEU A 157 0.35 8.05 9.84
N ASP A 158 0.07 6.99 10.61
CA ASP A 158 1.04 5.93 10.89
C ASP A 158 1.53 5.24 9.61
N LEU A 159 0.60 4.97 8.69
CA LEU A 159 0.90 4.31 7.41
C LEU A 159 1.66 5.24 6.44
N TYR A 160 1.49 6.55 6.56
CA TYR A 160 2.10 7.55 5.68
C TYR A 160 3.40 8.15 6.24
N LYS A 161 3.73 7.87 7.52
CA LYS A 161 4.89 8.47 8.22
C LYS A 161 6.22 8.34 7.47
N VAL A 162 6.45 7.22 6.79
CA VAL A 162 7.69 6.97 6.05
C VAL A 162 7.82 7.95 4.88
N GLN A 163 6.73 8.27 4.21
CA GLN A 163 6.73 9.26 3.14
C GLN A 163 7.00 10.66 3.65
N ILE A 164 6.39 11.03 4.78
CA ILE A 164 6.61 12.33 5.43
C ILE A 164 8.10 12.48 5.77
N ALA A 165 8.68 11.47 6.41
CA ALA A 165 10.11 11.46 6.74
C ALA A 165 10.97 11.61 5.49
N ARG A 166 10.69 10.83 4.42
CA ARG A 166 11.44 10.90 3.16
C ARG A 166 11.45 12.31 2.55
N THR A 167 10.30 12.96 2.51
CA THR A 167 10.19 14.33 1.98
C THR A 167 10.94 15.34 2.85
N GLN A 168 10.88 15.19 4.18
CA GLN A 168 11.62 16.07 5.09
C GLN A 168 13.13 15.95 4.94
N TYR A 169 13.67 14.74 4.73
CA TYR A 169 15.09 14.54 4.42
C TYR A 169 15.46 15.18 3.07
N ALA A 170 14.69 14.93 2.01
CA ALA A 170 14.94 15.53 0.69
C ALA A 170 14.91 17.07 0.71
N MET A 171 14.06 17.69 1.55
CA MET A 171 14.02 19.14 1.73
C MET A 171 15.22 19.71 2.50
N ARG A 172 15.85 18.91 3.38
CA ARG A 172 17.07 19.35 4.08
C ARG A 172 18.26 19.38 3.14
N ASP A 173 18.40 18.36 2.28
CA ASP A 173 19.50 18.26 1.31
C ASP A 173 19.40 19.30 0.16
N TRP A 174 18.22 19.87 -0.09
CA TRP A 174 18.03 20.93 -1.08
C TRP A 174 18.44 22.33 -0.57
N ASN A 175 18.41 22.53 0.75
CA ASN A 175 18.69 23.82 1.38
C ASN A 175 20.14 23.92 1.93
N SER A 176 20.99 22.95 1.58
CA SER A 176 22.42 22.88 1.89
C SER A 176 23.24 23.02 0.61
#